data_AF-A0A7S0I9T4-F1
#
_entry.id   AF-A0A7S0I9T4-F1
#
_cell.length_a   1.000
_cell.length_b   1.000
_cell.length_c   1.000
_cell.angle_alpha   90.00
_cell.angle_beta   90.00
_cell.angle_gamma   90.00
#
_symmetry.space_group_name_H-M   'P 1'
#
loop_
_entity.id
_entity.type
_entity.pdbx_description
1 polymer ?
#
loop_
_entity_poly.entity_id
_entity_poly.type
_entity_poly.pdbx_seq_one_letter_code
_entity_poly.pdbx_strand_id
1 'polypeptide(L)'
;NDHPTRHLHHNARRRAAAREYPRADPPLLVDPHHAPIMAVSGIPYDDDNVFKKIIEGTVPSYKIFETEHALAFLDAFPMVKGHSLLIPKAVGYASIIDMPADVAANVVKELPRLARVVKEATGCDGVNIVQNNGACAGQVVFHVHFHVLPRWGPDNDGLVRLGKSGDMISKDVASELLQAMQAKL
;
A
#
# COMPACT_ATOMS: atom_id res chain seq x y z
N ASN A 1 -23.29 35.79 65.64
CA ASN A 1 -22.81 34.55 65.00
C ASN A 1 -23.87 34.13 64.00
N ASP A 2 -23.67 34.14 62.70
CA ASP A 2 -22.41 34.22 61.95
C ASP A 2 -22.69 34.70 60.52
N HIS A 3 -21.70 35.33 59.91
CA HIS A 3 -21.71 35.91 58.57
C HIS A 3 -21.84 34.85 57.45
N PRO A 4 -22.11 35.28 56.20
CA PRO A 4 -20.97 35.38 55.30
C PRO A 4 -21.01 36.65 54.42
N THR A 5 -19.93 37.43 54.49
CA THR A 5 -19.49 38.35 53.44
C THR A 5 -18.47 37.64 52.56
N ARG A 6 -18.54 37.82 51.23
CA ARG A 6 -17.41 38.23 50.36
C ARG A 6 -17.77 38.15 48.87
N HIS A 7 -18.08 39.32 48.32
CA HIS A 7 -17.42 39.98 47.20
C HIS A 7 -16.75 39.16 46.08
N LEU A 8 -17.31 39.38 44.87
CA LEU A 8 -16.71 40.03 43.70
C LEU A 8 -15.72 39.29 42.77
N HIS A 9 -16.01 39.48 41.47
CA HIS A 9 -15.15 39.40 40.27
C HIS A 9 -14.66 37.97 39.91
N HIS A 10 -14.52 37.56 38.65
CA HIS A 10 -14.18 38.30 37.44
C HIS A 10 -14.55 37.47 36.19
N ASN A 11 -14.79 38.17 35.09
CA ASN A 11 -14.98 37.66 33.74
C ASN A 11 -13.87 36.68 33.29
N ALA A 12 -14.20 35.77 32.38
CA ALA A 12 -13.79 35.86 30.96
C ALA A 12 -13.70 34.49 30.28
N ARG A 13 -14.46 34.39 29.18
CA ARG A 13 -14.25 33.43 28.09
C ARG A 13 -12.77 33.42 27.67
N ARG A 14 -12.15 32.24 27.57
CA ARG A 14 -10.91 32.07 26.80
C ARG A 14 -11.01 30.85 25.89
N ARG A 15 -10.90 31.17 24.59
CA ARG A 15 -10.67 30.26 23.47
C ARG A 15 -9.40 29.45 23.74
N ALA A 16 -9.45 28.14 23.53
CA ALA A 16 -8.24 27.32 23.42
C ALA A 16 -7.58 27.66 22.08
N ALA A 17 -6.39 28.26 22.16
CA ALA A 17 -5.50 28.48 21.03
C ALA A 17 -4.86 27.15 20.62
N ALA A 18 -4.76 26.90 19.32
CA ALA A 18 -3.96 25.83 18.75
C ALA A 18 -2.49 26.00 19.18
N ARG A 19 -1.89 24.94 19.71
CA ARG A 19 -0.45 24.88 19.98
C ARG A 19 0.28 24.64 18.65
N GLU A 20 1.02 25.63 18.18
CA GLU A 20 2.05 25.45 17.17
C GLU A 20 3.22 24.65 17.79
N TYR A 21 3.60 23.55 17.13
CA TYR A 21 4.84 22.82 17.41
C TYR A 21 5.97 23.40 16.55
N PRO A 22 7.20 23.55 17.09
CA PRO A 22 8.34 24.01 16.31
C PRO A 22 8.72 22.96 15.26
N ARG A 23 9.01 23.40 14.04
CA ARG A 23 9.57 22.54 12.98
C ARG A 23 10.98 22.13 13.40
N ALA A 24 11.18 20.84 13.66
CA ALA A 24 12.50 20.25 13.66
C ALA A 24 12.84 19.88 12.22
N ASP A 25 13.98 20.33 11.73
CA ASP A 25 14.53 19.85 10.45
C ASP A 25 14.80 18.34 10.57
N PRO A 26 14.28 17.50 9.66
CA PRO A 26 14.58 16.07 9.70
C PRO A 26 16.06 15.83 9.35
N PRO A 27 16.72 14.83 9.98
CA PRO A 27 18.10 14.50 9.69
C PRO A 27 18.23 13.95 8.27
N LEU A 28 19.06 14.61 7.46
CA LEU A 28 19.50 14.16 6.15
C LEU A 28 20.30 12.87 6.28
N LEU A 29 19.71 11.74 5.89
CA LEU A 29 20.43 10.56 5.43
C LEU A 29 19.72 9.98 4.20
N VAL A 30 19.83 10.70 3.08
CA VAL A 30 19.57 10.16 1.74
C VAL A 30 20.91 10.09 1.01
N ASP A 31 21.20 8.89 0.48
CA ASP A 31 22.32 8.60 -0.39
C ASP A 31 22.43 9.66 -1.52
N PRO A 32 23.59 10.32 -1.69
CA PRO A 32 23.79 11.40 -2.65
C PRO A 32 23.69 10.97 -4.13
N HIS A 33 23.45 9.69 -4.43
CA HIS A 33 23.27 9.20 -5.81
C HIS A 33 21.80 9.04 -6.27
N HIS A 34 20.81 9.30 -5.41
CA HIS A 34 19.40 9.37 -5.83
C HIS A 34 18.88 10.80 -5.69
N ALA A 35 19.02 11.61 -6.74
CA ALA A 35 18.25 12.83 -6.88
C ALA A 35 16.74 12.50 -6.70
N PRO A 36 15.91 13.39 -6.12
CA PRO A 36 14.47 13.20 -6.07
C PRO A 36 13.94 13.39 -7.49
N ILE A 37 14.00 12.33 -8.29
CA ILE A 37 13.22 12.25 -9.51
C ILE A 37 11.78 12.27 -9.02
N MET A 38 11.02 13.32 -9.36
CA MET A 38 9.59 13.35 -9.07
C MET A 38 9.00 12.03 -9.57
N ALA A 39 8.43 11.25 -8.65
CA ALA A 39 7.80 9.97 -8.96
C ALA A 39 6.88 10.15 -10.17
N VAL A 40 7.00 9.28 -11.19
CA VAL A 40 6.11 9.29 -12.36
C VAL A 40 4.67 9.06 -11.91
N SER A 41 4.47 8.31 -10.83
CA SER A 41 3.15 8.15 -10.21
C SER A 41 2.60 9.42 -9.56
N GLY A 42 3.46 10.38 -9.22
CA GLY A 42 3.09 11.56 -8.42
C GLY A 42 2.73 11.25 -6.97
N ILE A 43 3.00 10.04 -6.47
CA ILE A 43 2.67 9.62 -5.10
C ILE A 43 3.92 9.71 -4.22
N PRO A 44 3.94 10.57 -3.18
CA PRO A 44 5.06 10.61 -2.25
C PRO A 44 5.09 9.37 -1.35
N TYR A 45 6.29 8.98 -0.92
CA TYR A 45 6.45 7.91 0.07
C TYR A 45 6.36 8.46 1.50
N ASP A 46 5.67 7.74 2.38
CA ASP A 46 5.55 8.07 3.80
C ASP A 46 6.58 7.27 4.62
N ASP A 47 7.48 7.96 5.32
CA ASP A 47 8.49 7.30 6.17
C ASP A 47 7.89 6.61 7.40
N ASP A 48 6.66 6.96 7.76
CA ASP A 48 5.88 6.33 8.83
C ASP A 48 5.04 5.13 8.35
N ASN A 49 5.23 4.69 7.10
CA ASN A 49 4.48 3.60 6.48
C ASN A 49 4.53 2.29 7.30
N VAL A 50 3.38 1.66 7.47
CA VAL A 50 3.22 0.43 8.27
C VAL A 50 4.01 -0.76 7.73
N PHE A 51 4.19 -0.89 6.41
CA PHE A 51 4.98 -1.95 5.81
C PHE A 51 6.47 -1.73 6.03
N LYS A 52 6.95 -0.49 6.03
CA LYS A 52 8.32 -0.16 6.48
C LYS A 52 8.53 -0.60 7.93
N LYS A 53 7.58 -0.28 8.82
CA LYS A 53 7.61 -0.71 10.22
C LYS A 53 7.60 -2.25 10.38
N ILE A 54 6.87 -2.97 9.53
CA ILE A 54 6.89 -4.45 9.49
C ILE A 54 8.25 -4.98 9.03
N ILE A 55 8.86 -4.38 7.99
CA ILE A 55 10.19 -4.75 7.48
C ILE A 55 11.26 -4.54 8.57
N GLU A 56 11.17 -3.42 9.28
CA GLU A 56 12.06 -3.06 10.41
C GLU A 56 11.80 -3.90 11.67
N GLY A 57 10.71 -4.67 11.71
CA GLY A 57 10.32 -5.50 12.86
C GLY A 57 9.73 -4.72 14.04
N THR A 58 9.40 -3.44 13.86
CA THR A 58 8.77 -2.60 14.91
C THR A 58 7.27 -2.87 15.02
N VAL A 59 6.64 -3.40 13.96
CA VAL A 59 5.26 -3.90 13.95
C VAL A 59 5.28 -5.41 13.63
N PRO A 60 4.58 -6.26 14.39
CA PRO A 60 4.57 -7.70 14.15
C PRO A 60 3.80 -8.07 12.87
N SER A 61 4.14 -9.21 12.27
CA SER A 61 3.41 -9.81 11.16
C SER A 61 3.47 -11.33 11.22
N TYR A 62 2.46 -12.00 10.63
CA TYR A 62 2.46 -13.45 10.46
C TYR A 62 3.20 -13.81 9.18
N LYS A 63 4.54 -13.90 9.27
CA LYS A 63 5.43 -14.19 8.15
C LYS A 63 5.15 -15.58 7.57
N ILE A 64 5.07 -15.66 6.23
CA ILE A 64 4.98 -16.90 5.46
C ILE A 64 6.39 -17.29 5.01
N PHE A 65 7.11 -16.36 4.38
CA PHE A 65 8.53 -16.49 4.06
C PHE A 65 9.18 -15.12 3.92
N GLU A 66 10.50 -15.10 3.98
CA GLU A 66 11.31 -13.91 3.77
C GLU A 66 12.50 -14.26 2.88
N THR A 67 12.87 -13.34 1.99
CA THR A 67 14.06 -13.41 1.15
C THR A 67 14.93 -12.18 1.41
N GLU A 68 16.03 -12.06 0.68
CA GLU A 68 16.86 -10.85 0.71
C GLU A 68 16.06 -9.60 0.31
N HIS A 69 15.18 -9.70 -0.69
CA HIS A 69 14.52 -8.54 -1.31
C HIS A 69 13.01 -8.46 -1.08
N ALA A 70 12.38 -9.51 -0.57
CA ALA A 70 10.93 -9.58 -0.44
C ALA A 70 10.48 -10.24 0.87
N LEU A 71 9.34 -9.80 1.37
CA LEU A 71 8.70 -10.34 2.57
C LEU A 71 7.25 -10.74 2.22
N ALA A 72 6.88 -11.98 2.55
CA ALA A 72 5.52 -12.49 2.41
C ALA A 72 4.89 -12.77 3.77
N PHE A 73 3.66 -12.32 3.99
CA PHE A 73 2.95 -12.45 5.26
C PHE A 73 1.43 -12.42 5.06
N LEU A 74 0.67 -12.86 6.06
CA LEU A 74 -0.80 -12.76 6.02
C LEU A 74 -1.25 -11.31 6.17
N ASP A 75 -2.27 -10.91 5.40
CA ASP A 75 -2.93 -9.63 5.61
C ASP A 75 -3.63 -9.62 6.99
N ALA A 76 -3.43 -8.56 7.77
CA ALA A 76 -4.04 -8.41 9.09
C ALA A 76 -5.57 -8.21 9.03
N PHE A 77 -6.06 -7.68 7.91
CA PHE A 77 -7.48 -7.44 7.61
C PHE A 77 -7.86 -8.24 6.34
N PRO A 78 -7.92 -9.57 6.43
CA PRO A 78 -8.08 -10.41 5.26
C PRO A 78 -9.44 -10.20 4.58
N MET A 79 -9.45 -9.92 3.27
CA MET A 79 -10.70 -9.91 2.49
C MET A 79 -11.27 -11.33 2.32
N VAL A 80 -10.40 -12.35 2.40
CA VAL A 80 -10.74 -13.76 2.30
C VAL A 80 -9.76 -14.59 3.12
N LYS A 81 -10.18 -15.78 3.59
CA LYS A 81 -9.30 -16.72 4.30
C LYS A 81 -8.05 -17.02 3.46
N GLY A 82 -6.87 -16.80 4.04
CA GLY A 82 -5.58 -17.00 3.38
C GLY A 82 -5.09 -15.81 2.54
N HIS A 83 -5.79 -14.67 2.60
CA HIS A 83 -5.30 -13.41 2.02
C HIS A 83 -3.87 -13.13 2.51
N SER A 84 -2.94 -13.13 1.56
CA SER A 84 -1.52 -12.94 1.80
C SER A 84 -1.00 -11.77 0.99
N LEU A 85 0.03 -11.11 1.52
CA LEU A 85 0.73 -10.01 0.89
C LEU A 85 2.16 -10.42 0.55
N LEU A 86 2.68 -9.91 -0.57
CA LEU A 86 4.10 -9.89 -0.90
C LEU A 86 4.54 -8.44 -1.09
N ILE A 87 5.58 -8.02 -0.38
CA ILE A 87 6.11 -6.65 -0.43
C ILE A 87 7.62 -6.64 -0.75
N PRO A 88 8.15 -5.62 -1.43
CA PRO A 88 9.59 -5.35 -1.44
C PRO A 88 10.07 -5.05 -0.02
N LYS A 89 11.30 -5.45 0.30
CA LYS A 89 12.02 -4.92 1.46
C LYS A 89 12.63 -3.55 1.20
N ALA A 90 12.82 -3.20 -0.08
CA ALA A 90 13.25 -1.86 -0.48
C ALA A 90 12.14 -0.85 -0.16
N VAL A 91 12.49 0.19 0.58
CA VAL A 91 11.58 1.28 0.97
C VAL A 91 11.66 2.43 -0.04
N GLY A 92 10.72 3.38 0.03
CA GLY A 92 10.68 4.55 -0.86
C GLY A 92 9.79 4.37 -2.10
N TYR A 93 9.28 3.15 -2.36
CA TYR A 93 8.42 2.88 -3.50
C TYR A 93 6.95 2.79 -3.09
N ALA A 94 6.21 3.89 -3.32
CA ALA A 94 4.78 3.93 -3.06
C ALA A 94 3.96 3.23 -4.16
N SER A 95 4.50 3.16 -5.38
CA SER A 95 3.84 2.62 -6.57
C SER A 95 4.83 1.81 -7.40
N ILE A 96 4.37 0.76 -8.08
CA ILE A 96 5.23 -0.05 -8.96
C ILE A 96 5.69 0.76 -10.18
N ILE A 97 4.95 1.82 -10.53
CA ILE A 97 5.25 2.74 -11.62
C ILE A 97 6.64 3.39 -11.43
N ASP A 98 7.06 3.58 -10.18
CA ASP A 98 8.34 4.23 -9.84
C ASP A 98 9.45 3.22 -9.48
N MET A 99 9.15 1.92 -9.49
CA MET A 99 10.13 0.90 -9.13
C MET A 99 11.10 0.65 -10.29
N PRO A 100 12.43 0.65 -10.03
CA PRO A 100 13.40 0.12 -10.97
C PRO A 100 13.09 -1.33 -11.35
N ALA A 101 13.30 -1.70 -12.61
CA ALA A 101 12.89 -3.00 -13.15
C ALA A 101 13.58 -4.18 -12.45
N ASP A 102 14.84 -4.03 -12.06
CA ASP A 102 15.61 -5.03 -11.31
C ASP A 102 15.10 -5.20 -9.87
N VAL A 103 14.75 -4.10 -9.20
CA VAL A 103 14.12 -4.13 -7.88
C VAL A 103 12.75 -4.81 -7.95
N ALA A 104 11.92 -4.46 -8.94
CA ALA A 104 10.62 -5.09 -9.15
C ALA A 104 10.74 -6.58 -9.48
N ALA A 105 11.68 -6.97 -10.36
CA ALA A 105 11.91 -8.36 -10.73
C ALA A 105 12.29 -9.23 -9.52
N ASN A 106 13.10 -8.69 -8.61
CA ASN A 106 13.51 -9.38 -7.39
C ASN A 106 12.35 -9.71 -6.43
N VAL A 107 11.24 -8.98 -6.51
CA VAL A 107 10.03 -9.25 -5.73
C VAL A 107 9.06 -10.12 -6.50
N VAL A 108 8.74 -9.73 -7.74
CA VAL A 108 7.71 -10.38 -8.58
C VAL A 108 8.07 -11.84 -8.86
N LYS A 109 9.36 -12.18 -8.94
CA LYS A 109 9.82 -13.58 -9.08
C LYS A 109 9.35 -14.51 -7.96
N GLU A 110 8.99 -13.99 -6.79
CA GLU A 110 8.50 -14.76 -5.65
C GLU A 110 6.97 -14.96 -5.67
N LEU A 111 6.22 -14.28 -6.54
CA LEU A 111 4.76 -14.44 -6.65
C LEU A 111 4.31 -15.86 -6.98
N PRO A 112 4.93 -16.59 -7.95
CA PRO A 112 4.54 -17.97 -8.24
C PRO A 112 4.70 -18.88 -7.02
N ARG A 113 5.75 -18.65 -6.21
CA ARG A 113 5.97 -19.38 -4.97
C ARG A 113 4.87 -19.10 -3.97
N LEU A 114 4.54 -17.82 -3.72
CA LEU A 114 3.48 -17.45 -2.76
C LEU A 114 2.11 -17.97 -3.21
N ALA A 115 1.75 -17.79 -4.48
CA ALA A 115 0.49 -18.26 -5.04
C ALA A 115 0.30 -19.78 -4.86
N ARG A 116 1.34 -20.57 -5.14
CA ARG A 116 1.32 -22.03 -4.94
C ARG A 116 1.14 -22.39 -3.47
N VAL A 117 1.93 -21.80 -2.58
CA VAL A 117 1.84 -22.08 -1.13
C VAL A 117 0.45 -21.73 -0.60
N VAL A 118 -0.09 -20.57 -0.99
CA VAL A 118 -1.42 -20.13 -0.59
C VAL A 118 -2.50 -21.08 -1.10
N LYS A 119 -2.42 -21.49 -2.37
CA LYS A 119 -3.37 -22.44 -2.96
C LYS A 119 -3.33 -23.81 -2.26
N GLU A 120 -2.15 -24.37 -2.06
CA GLU A 120 -1.97 -25.67 -1.42
C GLU A 120 -2.44 -25.64 0.05
N ALA A 121 -2.11 -24.58 0.79
CA ALA A 121 -2.46 -24.46 2.21
C ALA A 121 -3.96 -24.23 2.44
N THR A 122 -4.64 -23.56 1.50
CA THR A 122 -6.06 -23.23 1.64
C THR A 122 -7.00 -24.21 0.95
N GLY A 123 -6.48 -25.02 0.02
CA GLY A 123 -7.29 -25.91 -0.81
C GLY A 123 -8.22 -25.15 -1.76
N CYS A 124 -7.88 -23.91 -2.12
CA CYS A 124 -8.70 -23.09 -3.00
C CYS A 124 -8.60 -23.52 -4.47
N ASP A 125 -9.61 -23.19 -5.26
CA ASP A 125 -9.71 -23.57 -6.68
C ASP A 125 -8.80 -22.71 -7.56
N GLY A 126 -8.59 -21.45 -7.17
CA GLY A 126 -7.71 -20.51 -7.86
C GLY A 126 -7.24 -19.38 -6.96
N VAL A 127 -6.45 -18.45 -7.51
CA VAL A 127 -6.00 -17.25 -6.81
C VAL A 127 -6.16 -16.03 -7.72
N ASN A 128 -6.49 -14.87 -7.14
CA ASN A 128 -6.23 -13.60 -7.79
C ASN A 128 -4.93 -13.01 -7.25
N ILE A 129 -4.14 -12.41 -8.14
CA ILE A 129 -3.03 -11.55 -7.76
C ILE A 129 -3.46 -10.13 -8.10
N VAL A 130 -3.46 -9.25 -7.12
CA VAL A 130 -3.91 -7.86 -7.27
C VAL A 130 -2.82 -6.93 -6.76
N GLN A 131 -2.50 -5.91 -7.52
CA GLN A 131 -1.54 -4.87 -7.14
C GLN A 131 -2.12 -3.54 -7.58
N ASN A 132 -2.32 -2.64 -6.61
CA ASN A 132 -3.01 -1.37 -6.83
C ASN A 132 -2.00 -0.22 -6.80
N ASN A 133 -2.12 0.71 -7.74
CA ASN A 133 -1.30 1.92 -7.82
C ASN A 133 -2.21 3.16 -7.80
N GLY A 134 -2.17 3.92 -6.71
CA GLY A 134 -3.00 5.10 -6.50
C GLY A 134 -4.33 4.80 -5.80
N ALA A 135 -4.82 5.79 -5.05
CA ALA A 135 -6.05 5.67 -4.26
C ALA A 135 -7.28 5.33 -5.11
N CYS A 136 -7.37 5.87 -6.33
CA CYS A 136 -8.47 5.58 -7.26
C CYS A 136 -8.50 4.11 -7.73
N ALA A 137 -7.36 3.42 -7.69
CA ALA A 137 -7.23 2.00 -7.98
C ALA A 137 -7.41 1.12 -6.72
N GLY A 138 -7.77 1.71 -5.57
CA GLY A 138 -7.97 0.99 -4.32
C GLY A 138 -6.70 0.73 -3.51
N GLN A 139 -5.62 1.47 -3.77
CA GLN A 139 -4.43 1.41 -2.91
C GLN A 139 -4.67 2.16 -1.60
N VAL A 140 -4.44 1.49 -0.46
CA VAL A 140 -4.62 2.08 0.89
C VAL A 140 -3.33 2.17 1.69
N VAL A 141 -2.37 1.28 1.44
CA VAL A 141 -1.00 1.39 1.97
C VAL A 141 -0.06 1.77 0.82
N PHE A 142 0.57 2.95 0.93
CA PHE A 142 1.45 3.51 -0.09
C PHE A 142 2.88 2.98 0.01
N HIS A 143 2.98 1.66 -0.04
CA HIS A 143 4.21 0.89 -0.23
C HIS A 143 3.83 -0.27 -1.16
N VAL A 144 4.59 -0.54 -2.21
CA VAL A 144 4.19 -1.56 -3.21
C VAL A 144 3.90 -2.90 -2.56
N HIS A 145 2.76 -3.50 -2.89
CA HIS A 145 2.38 -4.80 -2.35
C HIS A 145 1.47 -5.54 -3.32
N PHE A 146 1.65 -6.85 -3.38
CA PHE A 146 0.83 -7.75 -4.17
C PHE A 146 -0.04 -8.56 -3.23
N HIS A 147 -1.35 -8.44 -3.39
CA HIS A 147 -2.33 -9.31 -2.75
C HIS A 147 -2.35 -10.65 -3.49
N VAL A 148 -2.33 -11.74 -2.74
CA VAL A 148 -2.65 -13.09 -3.21
C VAL A 148 -3.91 -13.53 -2.50
N LEU A 149 -4.99 -13.63 -3.28
CA LEU A 149 -6.35 -13.85 -2.81
C LEU A 149 -6.84 -15.23 -3.24
N PRO A 150 -6.91 -16.21 -2.33
CA PRO A 150 -7.60 -17.48 -2.55
C PRO A 150 -9.03 -17.28 -3.08
N ARG A 151 -9.40 -18.06 -4.09
CA ARG A 151 -10.74 -18.09 -4.69
C ARG A 151 -11.30 -19.50 -4.63
N TRP A 152 -12.55 -19.60 -4.20
CA TRP A 152 -13.33 -20.83 -4.32
C TRP A 152 -14.35 -20.65 -5.45
N GLY A 153 -15.01 -21.74 -5.83
CA GLY A 153 -16.07 -21.77 -6.84
C GLY A 153 -17.06 -20.60 -6.76
N PRO A 154 -17.88 -20.39 -7.82
CA PRO A 154 -18.78 -19.25 -7.91
C PRO A 154 -19.58 -19.10 -6.61
N ASP A 155 -19.47 -17.91 -6.01
CA ASP A 155 -20.23 -17.45 -4.84
C ASP A 155 -19.79 -17.89 -3.43
N ASN A 156 -18.61 -18.50 -3.26
CA ASN A 156 -18.22 -19.03 -1.94
C ASN A 156 -17.14 -18.24 -1.16
N ASP A 157 -16.67 -17.10 -1.68
CA ASP A 157 -15.57 -16.34 -1.07
C ASP A 157 -15.88 -14.88 -0.73
N GLY A 158 -17.07 -14.38 -1.09
CA GLY A 158 -17.50 -13.00 -0.79
C GLY A 158 -16.73 -11.92 -1.55
N LEU A 159 -15.84 -12.28 -2.47
CA LEU A 159 -15.05 -11.32 -3.25
C LEU A 159 -15.76 -10.94 -4.55
N VAL A 160 -15.85 -9.62 -4.79
CA VAL A 160 -16.32 -9.07 -6.07
C VAL A 160 -15.46 -9.63 -7.21
N ARG A 161 -16.13 -10.16 -8.23
CA ARG A 161 -15.47 -10.60 -9.47
C ARG A 161 -15.39 -9.42 -10.43
N LEU A 162 -14.35 -9.40 -11.26
CA LEU A 162 -14.25 -8.43 -12.35
C LEU A 162 -15.53 -8.47 -13.20
N GLY A 163 -15.95 -7.29 -13.67
CA GLY A 163 -17.12 -7.17 -14.53
C GLY A 163 -16.99 -8.02 -15.79
N LYS A 164 -18.11 -8.18 -16.51
CA LYS A 164 -18.10 -8.82 -17.82
C LYS A 164 -17.16 -8.05 -18.76
N SER A 165 -16.48 -8.77 -19.66
CA SER A 165 -15.74 -8.16 -20.75
C SER A 165 -16.66 -7.23 -21.54
N GLY A 166 -16.15 -6.06 -21.92
CA GLY A 166 -16.83 -5.19 -22.88
C GLY A 166 -16.80 -5.78 -24.30
N ASP A 167 -17.35 -5.02 -25.25
CA ASP A 167 -17.28 -5.36 -26.66
C ASP A 167 -15.85 -5.28 -27.20
N MET A 168 -15.62 -5.93 -28.34
CA MET A 168 -14.34 -5.85 -29.04
C MET A 168 -14.04 -4.39 -29.42
N ILE A 169 -12.85 -3.91 -29.07
CA ILE A 169 -12.40 -2.56 -29.42
C ILE A 169 -12.33 -2.40 -30.94
N SER A 170 -12.75 -1.25 -31.46
CA SER A 170 -12.63 -0.96 -32.90
C SER A 170 -11.19 -0.73 -33.31
N LYS A 171 -10.87 -0.96 -34.59
CA LYS A 171 -9.52 -0.75 -35.13
C LYS A 171 -9.03 0.69 -34.93
N ASP A 172 -9.91 1.67 -35.09
CA ASP A 172 -9.54 3.08 -35.00
C ASP A 172 -9.16 3.45 -33.57
N VAL A 173 -10.00 3.08 -32.59
CA VAL A 173 -9.72 3.31 -31.17
C VAL A 173 -8.45 2.56 -30.73
N ALA A 174 -8.28 1.32 -31.18
CA ALA A 174 -7.08 0.55 -30.86
C ALA A 174 -5.81 1.21 -31.42
N SER A 175 -5.84 1.70 -32.65
CA SER A 175 -4.68 2.31 -33.31
C SER A 175 -4.27 3.62 -32.64
N GLU A 176 -5.25 4.46 -32.27
CA GLU A 176 -5.01 5.72 -31.56
C GLU A 176 -4.37 5.47 -30.18
N LEU A 177 -4.96 4.58 -29.38
CA LEU A 177 -4.44 4.24 -28.06
C LEU A 177 -3.05 3.62 -28.15
N LEU A 178 -2.83 2.72 -29.10
CA LEU A 178 -1.54 2.07 -29.30
C LEU A 178 -0.46 3.09 -29.65
N GLN A 179 -0.73 4.01 -30.57
CA GLN A 179 0.19 5.07 -30.93
C GLN A 179 0.53 5.94 -29.71
N ALA A 180 -0.48 6.34 -28.93
CA ALA A 180 -0.28 7.15 -27.73
C ALA A 180 0.57 6.45 -26.67
N MET A 181 0.35 5.15 -26.44
CA MET A 181 1.10 4.35 -25.47
C MET A 181 2.54 4.09 -25.93
N GLN A 182 2.74 3.70 -27.19
CA GLN A 182 4.06 3.41 -27.74
C GLN A 182 4.96 4.64 -27.81
N ALA A 183 4.39 5.84 -27.98
CA ALA A 183 5.14 7.10 -27.90
C ALA A 183 5.66 7.44 -26.50
N LYS A 184 5.33 6.63 -25.47
CA LYS A 184 5.73 6.82 -24.06
C LYS A 184 6.61 5.69 -23.51
N LEU A 185 6.92 4.68 -24.34
CA LEU A 185 7.94 3.66 -24.03
C LEU A 185 9.34 4.21 -24.31
#